data_AF-A0A4R4ZFU8-F1
#
_entry.id   AF-A0A4R4ZFU8-F1
#
_cell.length_a   1.000
_cell.length_b   1.000
_cell.length_c   1.000
_cell.angle_alpha   90.00
_cell.angle_beta   90.00
_cell.angle_gamma   90.00
#
_symmetry.space_group_name_H-M   'P 1'
#
loop_
_entity.id
_entity.type
_entity.pdbx_description
1 polymer ?
#
loop_
_entity_poly.entity_id
_entity_poly.type
_entity_poly.pdbx_seq_one_letter_code
_entity_poly.pdbx_strand_id
1 'polypeptide(L)'
;MTSSELQTSPLDTARLLAERGDLEGAAAILSELAADHEEPDRAQAAVGLAVVLEQRGEVEAARAAARTALATGHPEFAAQAACHLAQGFEREGRDDQARAAWQAVLGVGTAAYVPLAHLALARLAVRAQNLEEAEREFRAAMETSMEAGDEGVGAHAAQQLADLMMEHGEPGAAAEVLLDALEFAPADEMPGLRVQLGIAHLELACAEFAESLEDGADPRTGALAIELLARTLPLRGRADDADRVWTYGLEHEDETLAAEVRLRYQRDA
;
A
#
# COMPACT_ATOMS: atom_id res chain seq x y z
N MET A 1 4.18 8.01 55.80
CA MET A 1 3.95 8.23 54.36
C MET A 1 5.12 9.05 53.85
N THR A 2 6.17 8.36 53.39
CA THR A 2 7.46 8.95 53.06
C THR A 2 7.46 9.47 51.63
N SER A 3 8.03 10.66 51.46
CA SER A 3 8.19 11.50 50.28
C SER A 3 8.88 10.86 49.07
N SER A 4 8.36 9.74 48.59
CA SER A 4 8.54 9.28 47.21
C SER A 4 7.54 10.03 46.34
N GLU A 5 7.59 11.36 46.39
CA GLU A 5 7.01 12.20 45.34
C GLU A 5 7.66 11.78 44.03
N LEU A 6 6.81 11.48 43.05
CA LEU A 6 7.15 11.08 41.69
C LEU A 6 8.27 11.98 41.14
N GLN A 7 9.53 11.54 41.15
CA GLN A 7 10.53 12.11 40.26
C GLN A 7 10.06 11.77 38.85
N THR A 8 9.44 12.75 38.20
CA THR A 8 9.04 12.64 36.80
C THR A 8 10.34 12.49 36.02
N SER A 9 10.50 11.40 35.27
CA SER A 9 11.71 11.16 34.48
C SER A 9 12.01 12.39 33.60
N PRO A 10 13.28 12.72 33.33
CA PRO A 10 13.63 13.75 32.33
C PRO A 10 12.87 13.57 31.01
N LEU A 11 12.69 12.32 30.54
CA LEU A 11 11.88 12.02 29.36
C LEU A 11 10.40 12.40 29.51
N ASP A 12 9.79 12.06 30.65
CA ASP A 12 8.39 12.42 30.93
C ASP A 12 8.21 13.93 31.03
N THR A 13 9.20 14.62 31.61
CA THR A 13 9.21 16.08 31.67
C THR A 13 9.29 16.69 30.27
N ALA A 14 10.19 16.19 29.42
CA ALA A 14 10.30 16.64 28.04
C ALA A 14 9.00 16.40 27.25
N ARG A 15 8.37 15.22 27.42
CA ARG A 15 7.09 14.90 26.79
C ARG A 15 5.98 15.86 27.24
N LEU A 16 5.86 16.13 28.54
CA LEU A 16 4.87 17.08 29.07
C LEU A 16 5.10 18.51 28.58
N LEU A 17 6.35 18.93 28.40
CA LEU A 17 6.66 20.24 27.81
C LEU A 17 6.21 20.30 26.35
N ALA A 18 6.50 19.26 25.55
CA ALA A 18 6.07 19.18 24.16
C ALA A 18 4.53 19.18 24.02
N GLU A 19 3.82 18.41 24.85
CA GLU A 19 2.34 18.37 24.89
C GLU A 19 1.73 19.75 25.23
N ARG A 20 2.45 20.59 25.98
CA ARG A 20 2.05 21.97 26.31
C ARG A 20 2.50 23.01 25.28
N GLY A 21 3.19 22.59 24.22
CA GLY A 21 3.72 23.45 23.16
C GLY A 21 5.07 24.10 23.48
N ASP A 22 5.69 23.79 24.62
CA ASP A 22 7.06 24.21 24.92
C ASP A 22 8.07 23.27 24.27
N LEU A 23 8.16 23.38 22.94
CA LEU A 23 9.07 22.58 22.12
C LEU A 23 10.55 22.95 22.38
N GLU A 24 10.83 24.11 22.94
CA GLU A 24 12.19 24.53 23.28
C GLU A 24 12.69 23.89 24.56
N GLY A 25 11.89 23.95 25.62
CA GLY A 25 12.18 23.23 26.85
C GLY A 25 12.30 21.72 26.63
N ALA A 26 11.39 21.14 25.81
CA ALA A 26 11.44 19.73 25.47
C ALA A 26 12.74 19.36 24.70
N ALA A 27 13.09 20.12 23.67
CA ALA A 27 14.29 19.87 22.87
C ALA A 27 15.58 19.99 23.70
N ALA A 28 15.65 20.93 24.65
CA ALA A 28 16.81 21.10 25.51
C ALA A 28 17.07 19.83 26.36
N ILE A 29 16.02 19.32 27.02
CA ILE A 29 16.12 18.10 27.85
C ILE A 29 16.49 16.89 26.99
N LEU A 30 15.80 16.71 25.86
CA LEU A 30 16.04 15.56 24.97
C LEU A 30 17.45 15.60 24.35
N SER A 31 17.96 16.80 24.03
CA SER A 31 19.32 16.97 23.52
C SER A 31 20.39 16.62 24.54
N GLU A 32 20.18 16.92 25.82
CA GLU A 32 21.11 16.56 26.90
C GLU A 32 21.18 15.03 27.05
N LEU A 33 20.01 14.39 27.16
CA LEU A 33 19.91 12.92 27.28
C LEU A 33 20.46 12.18 26.05
N ALA A 34 20.21 12.68 24.84
CA ALA A 34 20.69 12.04 23.62
C ALA A 34 22.22 12.16 23.43
N ALA A 35 22.84 13.18 24.03
CA ALA A 35 24.29 13.43 23.96
C ALA A 35 25.08 12.56 24.95
N ASP A 36 24.48 12.19 26.08
CA ASP A 36 25.09 11.29 27.05
C ASP A 36 25.11 9.85 26.50
N HIS A 37 26.30 9.26 26.42
CA HIS A 37 26.49 7.90 25.90
C HIS A 37 26.22 6.83 26.96
N GLU A 38 26.21 7.20 28.24
CA GLU A 38 25.93 6.31 29.37
C GLU A 38 24.45 6.33 29.77
N GLU A 39 23.67 7.26 29.24
CA GLU A 39 22.24 7.40 29.48
C GLU A 39 21.45 6.20 28.92
N PRO A 40 20.79 5.39 29.76
CA PRO A 40 20.00 4.25 29.30
C PRO A 40 18.90 4.63 28.31
N ASP A 41 18.31 5.82 28.49
CA ASP A 41 17.21 6.31 27.69
C ASP A 41 17.66 7.09 26.44
N ARG A 42 18.96 7.10 26.13
CA ARG A 42 19.56 7.88 25.03
C ARG A 42 18.86 7.65 23.69
N ALA A 43 18.56 6.40 23.36
CA ALA A 43 17.93 6.03 22.09
C ALA A 43 16.51 6.61 21.98
N GLN A 44 15.74 6.51 23.07
CA GLN A 44 14.40 7.10 23.18
C GLN A 44 14.45 8.63 23.13
N ALA A 45 15.41 9.24 23.85
CA ALA A 45 15.61 10.68 23.85
C ALA A 45 15.96 11.21 22.45
N ALA A 46 16.80 10.50 21.70
CA ALA A 46 17.18 10.88 20.34
C ALA A 46 15.98 10.81 19.36
N VAL A 47 15.11 9.80 19.50
CA VAL A 47 13.84 9.76 18.72
C VAL A 47 12.91 10.90 19.12
N GLY A 48 12.72 11.12 20.42
CA GLY A 48 11.90 12.22 20.93
C GLY A 48 12.40 13.57 20.43
N LEU A 49 13.73 13.78 20.43
CA LEU A 49 14.37 14.98 19.91
C LEU A 49 14.07 15.17 18.43
N ALA A 50 14.14 14.10 17.63
CA ALA A 50 13.81 14.16 16.20
C ALA A 50 12.38 14.67 15.97
N VAL A 51 11.40 14.11 16.69
CA VAL A 51 10.00 14.52 16.61
C VAL A 51 9.79 15.98 17.02
N VAL A 52 10.37 16.41 18.15
CA VAL A 52 10.23 17.79 18.62
C VAL A 52 10.87 18.79 17.65
N LEU A 53 12.04 18.48 17.10
CA LEU A 53 12.70 19.34 16.12
C LEU A 53 11.92 19.40 14.80
N GLU A 54 11.30 18.31 14.37
CA GLU A 54 10.43 18.30 13.20
C GLU A 54 9.20 19.21 13.41
N GLN A 55 8.55 19.14 14.57
CA GLN A 55 7.42 20.02 14.93
C GLN A 55 7.81 21.51 14.95
N ARG A 56 9.08 21.81 15.25
CA ARG A 56 9.64 23.16 15.16
C ARG A 56 10.02 23.60 13.74
N GLY A 57 9.93 22.70 12.76
CA GLY A 57 10.36 22.94 11.38
C GLY A 57 11.88 22.83 11.16
N GLU A 58 12.63 22.32 12.14
CA GLU A 58 14.08 22.18 12.10
C GLU A 58 14.48 20.83 11.47
N VAL A 59 14.15 20.64 10.19
CA VAL A 59 14.22 19.36 9.47
C VAL A 59 15.60 18.69 9.53
N GLU A 60 16.69 19.44 9.28
CA GLU A 60 18.04 18.85 9.29
C GLU A 60 18.51 18.47 10.69
N ALA A 61 18.09 19.21 11.71
CA ALA A 61 18.37 18.88 13.10
C ALA A 61 17.57 17.64 13.54
N ALA A 62 16.30 17.54 13.14
CA ALA A 62 15.49 16.35 13.35
C ALA A 62 16.12 15.09 12.73
N ARG A 63 16.60 15.20 11.48
CA ARG A 63 17.32 14.12 10.80
C ARG A 63 18.60 13.73 11.52
N ALA A 64 19.35 14.70 12.05
CA ALA A 64 20.55 14.42 12.83
C ALA A 64 20.21 13.64 14.10
N ALA A 65 19.16 14.05 14.82
CA ALA A 65 18.68 13.33 16.00
C ALA A 65 18.21 11.90 15.67
N ALA A 66 17.46 11.70 14.58
CA ALA A 66 17.05 10.37 14.14
C ALA A 66 18.25 9.48 13.73
N ARG A 67 19.28 10.05 13.08
CA ARG A 67 20.54 9.32 12.81
C ARG A 67 21.25 8.92 14.10
N THR A 68 21.23 9.77 15.14
CA THR A 68 21.76 9.43 16.46
C THR A 68 21.02 8.24 17.06
N ALA A 69 19.69 8.24 17.03
CA ALA A 69 18.86 7.12 17.50
C ALA A 69 19.18 5.82 16.75
N LEU A 70 19.27 5.87 15.41
CA LEU A 70 19.64 4.73 14.58
C LEU A 70 21.04 4.19 14.94
N ALA A 71 22.01 5.07 15.19
CA ALA A 71 23.38 4.70 15.56
C ALA A 71 23.49 4.05 16.95
N THR A 72 22.48 4.20 17.83
CA THR A 72 22.46 3.47 19.11
C THR A 72 22.26 1.97 18.94
N GLY A 73 21.68 1.54 17.81
CA GLY A 73 21.36 0.13 17.56
C GLY A 73 20.25 -0.44 18.44
N HIS A 74 19.56 0.38 19.25
CA HIS A 74 18.45 -0.09 20.06
C HIS A 74 17.29 -0.54 19.15
N PRO A 75 16.83 -1.81 19.18
CA PRO A 75 15.92 -2.36 18.16
C PRO A 75 14.66 -1.52 17.89
N GLU A 76 13.94 -1.15 18.95
CA GLU A 76 12.69 -0.38 18.84
C GLU A 76 12.92 1.05 18.34
N PHE A 77 13.76 1.83 19.03
CA PHE A 77 14.02 3.23 18.70
C PHE A 77 14.82 3.42 17.41
N ALA A 78 15.70 2.49 17.05
CA ALA A 78 16.41 2.52 15.77
C ALA A 78 15.43 2.33 14.60
N ALA A 79 14.49 1.38 14.70
CA ALA A 79 13.46 1.19 13.69
C ALA A 79 12.54 2.42 13.59
N GLN A 80 12.09 2.96 14.74
CA GLN A 80 11.27 4.18 14.76
C GLN A 80 11.99 5.38 14.14
N ALA A 81 13.29 5.55 14.42
CA ALA A 81 14.10 6.61 13.82
C ALA A 81 14.29 6.45 12.31
N ALA A 82 14.52 5.22 11.84
CA ALA A 82 14.61 4.93 10.41
C ALA A 82 13.28 5.18 9.69
N CYS A 83 12.15 4.79 10.29
CA CYS A 83 10.80 5.13 9.78
C CYS A 83 10.59 6.65 9.70
N HIS A 84 10.96 7.39 10.74
CA HIS A 84 10.87 8.85 10.75
C HIS A 84 11.71 9.50 9.64
N LEU A 85 12.95 9.04 9.43
CA LEU A 85 13.78 9.49 8.31
C LEU A 85 13.12 9.18 6.95
N ALA A 86 12.60 7.96 6.79
CA ALA A 86 12.01 7.51 5.54
C ALA A 86 10.77 8.33 5.16
N GLN A 87 9.82 8.48 6.09
CA GLN A 87 8.63 9.33 5.91
C GLN A 87 9.01 10.79 5.61
N GLY A 88 10.05 11.29 6.27
CA GLY A 88 10.55 12.64 6.01
C GLY A 88 11.10 12.83 4.59
N PHE A 89 11.81 11.84 4.06
CA PHE A 89 12.25 11.85 2.67
C PHE A 89 11.09 11.70 1.68
N GLU A 90 10.09 10.88 1.97
CA GLU A 90 8.90 10.74 1.11
C GLU A 90 8.11 12.04 0.99
N ARG A 91 7.89 12.75 2.10
CA ARG A 91 7.21 14.06 2.09
C ARG A 91 7.94 15.10 1.24
N GLU A 92 9.27 14.97 1.10
CA GLU A 92 10.10 15.83 0.25
C GLU A 92 10.23 15.33 -1.19
N GLY A 93 9.65 14.17 -1.54
CA GLY A 93 9.81 13.53 -2.85
C GLY A 93 11.23 13.01 -3.12
N ARG A 94 12.00 12.71 -2.07
CA ARG A 94 13.39 12.24 -2.16
C ARG A 94 13.43 10.72 -2.16
N ASP A 95 12.93 10.12 -3.24
CA ASP A 95 12.61 8.70 -3.31
C ASP A 95 13.81 7.77 -3.07
N ASP A 96 14.99 8.08 -3.58
CA ASP A 96 16.20 7.26 -3.34
C ASP A 96 16.57 7.21 -1.85
N GLN A 97 16.37 8.32 -1.15
CA GLN A 97 16.73 8.45 0.26
C GLN A 97 15.66 7.86 1.17
N ALA A 98 14.39 8.01 0.77
CA ALA A 98 13.28 7.29 1.39
C ALA A 98 13.49 5.78 1.28
N ARG A 99 13.84 5.29 0.07
CA ARG A 99 14.14 3.88 -0.17
C ARG A 99 15.28 3.38 0.71
N ALA A 100 16.41 4.09 0.76
CA ALA A 100 17.52 3.72 1.62
C ALA A 100 17.14 3.71 3.12
N ALA A 101 16.30 4.64 3.56
CA ALA A 101 15.83 4.69 4.94
C ALA A 101 14.83 3.55 5.27
N TRP A 102 13.92 3.19 4.37
CA TRP A 102 13.04 2.03 4.55
C TRP A 102 13.82 0.71 4.53
N GLN A 103 14.85 0.58 3.69
CA GLN A 103 15.77 -0.55 3.75
C GLN A 103 16.51 -0.62 5.08
N ALA A 104 16.84 0.51 5.70
CA ALA A 104 17.40 0.53 7.04
C ALA A 104 16.40 0.04 8.11
N VAL A 105 15.09 0.33 7.97
CA VAL A 105 14.05 -0.25 8.84
C VAL A 105 14.06 -1.78 8.76
N LEU A 106 14.09 -2.33 7.54
CA LEU A 106 14.21 -3.78 7.33
C LEU A 106 15.51 -4.35 7.90
N GLY A 107 16.63 -3.61 7.77
CA GLY A 107 17.91 -3.99 8.33
C GLY A 107 17.95 -4.03 9.86
N VAL A 108 17.16 -3.17 10.54
CA VAL A 108 16.95 -3.26 11.99
C VAL A 108 16.08 -4.46 12.34
N GLY A 109 15.06 -4.76 11.52
CA GLY A 109 14.28 -6.00 11.62
C GLY A 109 13.29 -6.07 12.78
N THR A 110 12.88 -4.93 13.33
CA THR A 110 11.84 -4.90 14.37
C THR A 110 10.50 -5.26 13.75
N ALA A 111 9.94 -6.42 14.14
CA ALA A 111 8.78 -7.06 13.51
C ALA A 111 7.59 -6.11 13.25
N ALA A 112 7.28 -5.23 14.20
CA ALA A 112 6.17 -4.27 14.07
C ALA A 112 6.32 -3.27 12.90
N TYR A 113 7.54 -3.05 12.39
CA TYR A 113 7.81 -2.09 11.32
C TYR A 113 8.13 -2.75 9.98
N VAL A 114 8.39 -4.07 9.95
CA VAL A 114 8.78 -4.79 8.74
C VAL A 114 7.69 -4.73 7.66
N PRO A 115 6.41 -5.03 7.96
CA PRO A 115 5.35 -4.98 6.94
C PRO A 115 5.16 -3.58 6.36
N LEU A 116 5.22 -2.55 7.21
CA LEU A 116 5.12 -1.16 6.81
C LEU A 116 6.26 -0.74 5.87
N ALA A 117 7.48 -1.18 6.15
CA ALA A 117 8.64 -0.87 5.33
C ALA A 117 8.54 -1.51 3.94
N HIS A 118 8.11 -2.77 3.86
CA HIS A 118 7.82 -3.43 2.57
C HIS A 118 6.72 -2.69 1.79
N LEU A 119 5.62 -2.33 2.44
CA LEU A 119 4.54 -1.57 1.82
C LEU A 119 5.02 -0.20 1.27
N ALA A 120 5.92 0.47 1.97
CA ALA A 120 6.47 1.74 1.51
C ALA A 120 7.47 1.56 0.34
N LEU A 121 8.31 0.54 0.39
CA LEU A 121 9.21 0.18 -0.71
C LEU A 121 8.44 -0.20 -1.97
N ALA A 122 7.33 -0.93 -1.84
CA ALA A 122 6.44 -1.25 -2.95
C ALA A 122 5.91 0.03 -3.63
N ARG A 123 5.39 0.99 -2.84
CA ARG A 123 4.92 2.28 -3.36
C ARG A 123 6.02 3.09 -4.05
N LEU A 124 7.23 3.09 -3.50
CA LEU A 124 8.41 3.69 -4.14
C LEU A 124 8.76 3.01 -5.46
N ALA A 125 8.61 1.69 -5.55
CA ALA A 125 8.86 0.93 -6.76
C ALA A 125 7.80 1.18 -7.85
N VAL A 126 6.52 1.31 -7.48
CA VAL A 126 5.44 1.74 -8.39
C VAL A 126 5.75 3.10 -9.00
N ARG A 127 6.17 4.08 -8.17
CA ARG A 127 6.57 5.41 -8.67
C ARG A 127 7.78 5.36 -9.60
N ALA A 128 8.71 4.44 -9.36
CA ALA A 128 9.84 4.18 -10.23
C ALA A 128 9.50 3.31 -11.46
N GLN A 129 8.24 2.89 -11.62
CA GLN A 129 7.77 1.97 -12.67
C GLN A 129 8.53 0.63 -12.68
N ASN A 130 9.03 0.20 -11.52
CA ASN A 130 9.67 -1.09 -11.33
C ASN A 130 8.64 -2.10 -10.80
N LEU A 131 7.84 -2.67 -11.71
CA LEU A 131 6.71 -3.54 -11.37
C LEU A 131 7.14 -4.83 -10.67
N GLU A 132 8.25 -5.43 -11.09
CA GLU A 132 8.78 -6.65 -10.48
C GLU A 132 9.16 -6.42 -9.01
N GLU A 133 9.81 -5.29 -8.72
CA GLU A 133 10.10 -4.89 -7.35
C GLU A 133 8.82 -4.55 -6.58
N ALA A 134 7.89 -3.82 -7.18
CA ALA A 134 6.63 -3.47 -6.53
C ALA A 134 5.85 -4.71 -6.09
N GLU A 135 5.67 -5.70 -6.98
CA GLU A 135 5.00 -6.95 -6.66
C GLU A 135 5.71 -7.69 -5.52
N ARG A 136 7.03 -7.86 -5.63
CA ARG A 136 7.81 -8.55 -4.61
C ARG A 136 7.67 -7.90 -3.23
N GLU A 137 7.74 -6.58 -3.18
CA GLU A 137 7.62 -5.83 -1.92
C GLU A 137 6.18 -5.85 -1.37
N PHE A 138 5.13 -5.79 -2.22
CA PHE A 138 3.75 -5.96 -1.75
C PHE A 138 3.51 -7.36 -1.18
N ARG A 139 3.99 -8.41 -1.84
CA ARG A 139 3.88 -9.79 -1.32
C ARG A 139 4.64 -9.96 -0.01
N ALA A 140 5.84 -9.38 0.11
CA ALA A 140 6.59 -9.39 1.36
C ALA A 140 5.84 -8.65 2.49
N ALA A 141 5.16 -7.54 2.19
CA ALA A 141 4.31 -6.86 3.17
C ALA A 141 3.15 -7.76 3.64
N MET A 142 2.47 -8.47 2.73
CA MET A 142 1.41 -9.42 3.08
C MET A 142 1.92 -10.55 3.98
N GLU A 143 3.04 -11.18 3.62
CA GLU A 143 3.63 -12.30 4.36
C GLU A 143 4.06 -11.87 5.77
N THR A 144 4.84 -10.80 5.86
CA THR A 144 5.37 -10.32 7.15
C THR A 144 4.27 -9.75 8.06
N SER A 145 3.18 -9.23 7.48
CA SER A 145 1.99 -8.80 8.24
C SER A 145 1.32 -9.94 8.99
N MET A 146 1.19 -11.11 8.35
CA MET A 146 0.64 -12.30 8.99
C MET A 146 1.53 -12.78 10.14
N GLU A 147 2.86 -12.73 9.96
CA GLU A 147 3.82 -13.09 11.00
C GLU A 147 3.78 -12.12 12.19
N ALA A 148 3.62 -10.82 11.93
CA ALA A 148 3.54 -9.78 12.95
C ALA A 148 2.19 -9.70 13.66
N GLY A 149 1.14 -10.31 13.09
CA GLY A 149 -0.24 -10.20 13.57
C GLY A 149 -0.89 -8.84 13.28
N ASP A 150 -0.34 -8.08 12.33
CA ASP A 150 -0.92 -6.83 11.82
C ASP A 150 -1.56 -7.10 10.45
N GLU A 151 -2.77 -7.66 10.50
CA GLU A 151 -3.55 -8.09 9.33
C GLU A 151 -3.92 -6.90 8.43
N GLY A 152 -4.00 -5.67 8.97
CA GLY A 152 -4.43 -4.48 8.23
C GLY A 152 -3.40 -4.02 7.20
N VAL A 153 -2.10 -4.03 7.56
CA VAL A 153 -1.04 -3.69 6.58
C VAL A 153 -1.01 -4.70 5.44
N GLY A 154 -1.25 -5.99 5.72
CA GLY A 154 -1.27 -7.05 4.72
C GLY A 154 -2.46 -6.93 3.78
N ALA A 155 -3.66 -6.68 4.31
CA ALA A 155 -4.86 -6.46 3.51
C ALA A 155 -4.72 -5.21 2.62
N HIS A 156 -4.16 -4.13 3.14
CA HIS A 156 -3.88 -2.93 2.36
C HIS A 156 -2.82 -3.13 1.26
N ALA A 157 -1.78 -3.94 1.52
CA ALA A 157 -0.80 -4.32 0.51
C ALA A 157 -1.43 -5.14 -0.62
N ALA A 158 -2.32 -6.08 -0.28
CA ALA A 158 -3.04 -6.88 -1.26
C ALA A 158 -3.95 -6.04 -2.16
N GLN A 159 -4.66 -5.05 -1.60
CA GLN A 159 -5.47 -4.09 -2.37
C GLN A 159 -4.64 -3.35 -3.41
N GLN A 160 -3.49 -2.79 -3.00
CA GLN A 160 -2.63 -2.03 -3.92
C GLN A 160 -1.99 -2.93 -4.98
N LEU A 161 -1.61 -4.16 -4.63
CA LEU A 161 -1.08 -5.13 -5.60
C LEU A 161 -2.14 -5.52 -6.64
N ALA A 162 -3.36 -5.78 -6.20
CA ALA A 162 -4.46 -6.14 -7.10
C ALA A 162 -4.85 -4.97 -8.02
N ASP A 163 -4.84 -3.72 -7.52
CA ASP A 163 -5.03 -2.54 -8.37
C ASP A 163 -3.93 -2.42 -9.43
N LEU A 164 -2.66 -2.64 -9.04
CA LEU A 164 -1.54 -2.63 -9.97
C LEU A 164 -1.68 -3.70 -11.06
N MET A 165 -2.07 -4.93 -10.69
CA MET A 165 -2.32 -6.02 -11.63
C MET A 165 -3.48 -5.70 -12.58
N MET A 166 -4.57 -5.10 -12.07
CA MET A 166 -5.69 -4.68 -12.92
C MET A 166 -5.27 -3.58 -13.92
N GLU A 167 -4.46 -2.61 -13.51
CA GLU A 167 -3.92 -1.57 -14.40
C GLU A 167 -3.07 -2.16 -15.54
N HIS A 168 -2.45 -3.33 -15.33
CA HIS A 168 -1.60 -4.01 -16.30
C HIS A 168 -2.32 -5.13 -17.07
N GLY A 169 -3.65 -5.25 -16.92
CA GLY A 169 -4.44 -6.24 -17.66
C GLY A 169 -4.28 -7.66 -17.14
N GLU A 170 -3.97 -7.83 -15.85
CA GLU A 170 -3.82 -9.12 -15.18
C GLU A 170 -4.94 -9.37 -14.15
N PRO A 171 -6.24 -9.29 -14.54
CA PRO A 171 -7.35 -9.38 -13.60
C PRO A 171 -7.48 -10.76 -12.94
N GLY A 172 -6.95 -11.82 -13.57
CA GLY A 172 -6.87 -13.16 -12.97
C GLY A 172 -5.93 -13.18 -11.76
N ALA A 173 -4.71 -12.66 -11.92
CA ALA A 173 -3.75 -12.57 -10.82
C ALA A 173 -4.25 -11.63 -9.71
N ALA A 174 -4.90 -10.52 -10.08
CA ALA A 174 -5.55 -9.63 -9.11
C ALA A 174 -6.61 -10.36 -8.27
N ALA A 175 -7.45 -11.19 -8.92
CA ALA A 175 -8.47 -11.97 -8.22
C ALA A 175 -7.87 -13.00 -7.26
N GLU A 176 -6.77 -13.66 -7.63
CA GLU A 176 -6.05 -14.59 -6.75
C GLU A 176 -5.52 -13.88 -5.49
N VAL A 177 -4.82 -12.75 -5.65
CA VAL A 177 -4.30 -11.95 -4.52
C VAL A 177 -5.42 -11.51 -3.57
N LEU A 178 -6.58 -11.09 -4.11
CA LEU A 178 -7.72 -10.66 -3.32
C LEU A 178 -8.41 -11.82 -2.59
N LEU A 179 -8.45 -13.01 -3.20
CA LEU A 179 -8.95 -14.22 -2.53
C LEU A 179 -8.07 -14.61 -1.36
N ASP A 180 -6.75 -14.62 -1.55
CA ASP A 180 -5.78 -14.90 -0.49
C ASP A 180 -5.94 -13.89 0.66
N ALA A 181 -6.07 -12.61 0.34
CA ALA A 181 -6.27 -11.56 1.33
C ALA A 181 -7.55 -11.74 2.17
N LEU A 182 -8.63 -12.22 1.55
CA LEU A 182 -9.90 -12.47 2.25
C LEU A 182 -9.81 -13.59 3.31
N GLU A 183 -8.76 -14.42 3.29
CA GLU A 183 -8.55 -15.47 4.29
C GLU A 183 -8.09 -14.92 5.65
N PHE A 184 -7.38 -13.78 5.65
CA PHE A 184 -6.76 -13.21 6.85
C PHE A 184 -7.15 -11.75 7.14
N ALA A 185 -7.80 -11.04 6.20
CA ALA A 185 -8.11 -9.62 6.38
C ALA A 185 -9.07 -9.36 7.56
N PRO A 186 -8.91 -8.22 8.25
CA PRO A 186 -9.80 -7.84 9.34
C PRO A 186 -11.22 -7.56 8.81
N ALA A 187 -12.22 -7.76 9.66
CA ALA A 187 -13.63 -7.77 9.27
C ALA A 187 -14.13 -6.46 8.64
N ASP A 188 -13.55 -5.33 9.03
CA ASP A 188 -13.86 -4.00 8.51
C ASP A 188 -13.24 -3.74 7.12
N GLU A 189 -12.19 -4.45 6.74
CA GLU A 189 -11.57 -4.36 5.40
C GLU A 189 -12.18 -5.32 4.38
N MET A 190 -12.78 -6.44 4.84
CA MET A 190 -13.39 -7.45 3.97
C MET A 190 -14.38 -6.90 2.92
N PRO A 191 -15.28 -5.95 3.22
CA PRO A 191 -16.21 -5.43 2.21
C PRO A 191 -15.50 -4.77 1.03
N GLY A 192 -14.41 -4.03 1.29
CA GLY A 192 -13.61 -3.39 0.25
C GLY A 192 -12.95 -4.42 -0.67
N LEU A 193 -12.29 -5.42 -0.08
CA LEU A 193 -11.67 -6.53 -0.81
C LEU A 193 -12.69 -7.29 -1.69
N ARG A 194 -13.90 -7.54 -1.19
CA ARG A 194 -14.96 -8.21 -1.98
C ARG A 194 -15.43 -7.39 -3.16
N VAL A 195 -15.54 -6.07 -3.02
CA VAL A 195 -15.90 -5.18 -4.13
C VAL A 195 -14.80 -5.21 -5.19
N GLN A 196 -13.54 -5.11 -4.77
CA GLN A 196 -12.40 -5.16 -5.67
C GLN A 196 -12.28 -6.52 -6.38
N LEU A 197 -12.56 -7.63 -5.69
CA LEU A 197 -12.59 -8.96 -6.27
C LEU A 197 -13.70 -9.08 -7.33
N GLY A 198 -14.88 -8.51 -7.05
CA GLY A 198 -15.95 -8.42 -8.03
C GLY A 198 -15.53 -7.64 -9.28
N ILE A 199 -14.80 -6.54 -9.11
CA ILE A 199 -14.24 -5.76 -10.22
C ILE A 199 -13.24 -6.59 -11.01
N ALA A 200 -12.31 -7.27 -10.35
CA ALA A 200 -11.34 -8.16 -11.00
C ALA A 200 -12.04 -9.27 -11.80
N HIS A 201 -13.10 -9.88 -11.27
CA HIS A 201 -13.91 -10.86 -12.00
C HIS A 201 -14.63 -10.28 -13.22
N LEU A 202 -15.11 -9.04 -13.16
CA LEU A 202 -15.71 -8.38 -14.33
C LEU A 202 -14.69 -8.14 -15.43
N GLU A 203 -13.48 -7.68 -15.08
CA GLU A 203 -12.37 -7.51 -16.04
C GLU A 203 -11.92 -8.85 -16.62
N LEU A 204 -11.77 -9.89 -15.78
CA LEU A 204 -11.43 -11.24 -16.22
C LEU A 204 -12.49 -11.80 -17.18
N ALA A 205 -13.78 -11.65 -16.85
CA ALA A 205 -14.86 -12.07 -17.73
C ALA A 205 -14.79 -11.34 -19.08
N CYS A 206 -14.51 -10.04 -19.10
CA CYS A 206 -14.34 -9.29 -20.34
C CYS A 206 -13.16 -9.80 -21.17
N ALA A 207 -12.02 -10.11 -20.54
CA ALA A 207 -10.85 -10.66 -21.21
C ALA A 207 -11.15 -12.04 -21.84
N GLU A 208 -11.76 -12.96 -21.10
CA GLU A 208 -12.13 -14.30 -21.59
C GLU A 208 -13.15 -14.25 -22.74
N PHE A 209 -14.13 -13.35 -22.68
CA PHE A 209 -15.08 -13.18 -23.78
C PHE A 209 -14.41 -12.62 -25.04
N ALA A 210 -13.45 -11.70 -24.89
CA ALA A 210 -12.68 -11.16 -26.01
C ALA A 210 -11.80 -12.24 -26.65
N GLU A 211 -11.03 -12.99 -25.84
CA GLU A 211 -10.19 -14.09 -26.32
C GLU A 211 -10.99 -15.14 -27.10
N SER A 212 -12.19 -15.49 -26.61
CA SER A 212 -13.07 -16.44 -27.29
C SER A 212 -13.45 -16.00 -28.71
N LEU A 213 -13.54 -14.68 -28.96
CA LEU A 213 -13.84 -14.14 -30.28
C LEU A 213 -12.61 -14.20 -31.20
N GLU A 214 -11.41 -13.98 -30.65
CA GLU A 214 -10.15 -14.08 -31.38
C GLU A 214 -9.84 -15.52 -31.80
N ASP A 215 -10.18 -16.50 -30.95
CA ASP A 215 -10.06 -17.93 -31.23
C ASP A 215 -11.02 -18.45 -32.32
N GLY A 216 -11.94 -17.62 -32.79
CA GLY A 216 -12.87 -17.97 -33.87
C GLY A 216 -13.96 -18.95 -33.44
N ALA A 217 -14.58 -18.69 -32.29
CA ALA A 217 -15.73 -19.47 -31.81
C ALA A 217 -16.85 -19.61 -32.85
N ASP A 218 -17.63 -20.70 -32.77
CA ASP A 218 -18.77 -20.90 -33.66
C ASP A 218 -19.80 -19.75 -33.53
N PRO A 219 -20.61 -19.47 -34.56
CA PRO A 219 -21.48 -18.29 -34.59
C PRO A 219 -22.39 -18.12 -33.37
N ARG A 220 -22.85 -19.22 -32.76
CA ARG A 220 -23.74 -19.14 -31.60
C ARG A 220 -22.98 -18.76 -30.33
N THR A 221 -21.79 -19.33 -30.15
CA THR A 221 -20.90 -19.03 -29.03
C THR A 221 -20.34 -17.62 -29.16
N GLY A 222 -19.87 -17.23 -30.36
CA GLY A 222 -19.41 -15.87 -30.64
C GLY A 222 -20.49 -14.81 -30.40
N ALA A 223 -21.73 -15.05 -30.83
CA ALA A 223 -22.83 -14.12 -30.57
C ALA A 223 -23.13 -13.96 -29.06
N LEU A 224 -22.99 -15.02 -28.27
CA LEU A 224 -23.13 -14.95 -26.81
C LEU A 224 -21.97 -14.19 -26.18
N ALA A 225 -20.72 -14.43 -26.61
CA ALA A 225 -19.55 -13.71 -26.11
C ALA A 225 -19.66 -12.20 -26.40
N ILE A 226 -20.09 -11.81 -27.62
CA ILE A 226 -20.38 -10.41 -27.99
C ILE A 226 -21.43 -9.80 -27.06
N GLU A 227 -22.54 -10.49 -26.83
CA GLU A 227 -23.60 -10.00 -25.93
C GLU A 227 -23.11 -9.80 -24.50
N LEU A 228 -22.41 -10.79 -23.94
CA LEU A 228 -21.92 -10.73 -22.56
C LEU A 228 -20.83 -9.66 -22.40
N LEU A 229 -19.89 -9.58 -23.35
CA LEU A 229 -18.83 -8.57 -23.34
C LEU A 229 -19.42 -7.16 -23.42
N ALA A 230 -20.27 -6.90 -24.42
CA ALA A 230 -20.86 -5.58 -24.62
C ALA A 230 -21.77 -5.14 -23.47
N ARG A 231 -22.35 -6.08 -22.69
CA ARG A 231 -23.15 -5.74 -21.50
C ARG A 231 -22.33 -5.61 -20.22
N THR A 232 -21.14 -6.19 -20.18
CA THR A 232 -20.27 -6.13 -19.01
C THR A 232 -19.39 -4.89 -19.03
N LEU A 233 -18.88 -4.50 -20.21
CA LEU A 233 -18.03 -3.32 -20.40
C LEU A 233 -18.60 -2.01 -19.80
N PRO A 234 -19.90 -1.68 -19.92
CA PRO A 234 -20.45 -0.46 -19.34
C PRO A 234 -20.40 -0.44 -17.80
N LEU A 235 -20.42 -1.60 -17.13
CA LEU A 235 -20.27 -1.69 -15.67
C LEU A 235 -18.88 -1.22 -15.21
N ARG A 236 -17.92 -1.18 -16.14
CA ARG A 236 -16.55 -0.70 -15.94
C ARG A 236 -16.32 0.69 -16.55
N GLY A 237 -17.38 1.40 -16.93
CA GLY A 237 -17.30 2.71 -17.55
C GLY A 237 -16.83 2.69 -19.00
N ARG A 238 -16.79 1.52 -19.64
CA ARG A 238 -16.30 1.32 -21.01
C ARG A 238 -17.46 1.23 -22.02
N ALA A 239 -18.38 2.19 -21.97
CA ALA A 239 -19.56 2.21 -22.83
C ALA A 239 -19.22 2.30 -24.33
N ASP A 240 -18.21 3.11 -24.69
CA ASP A 240 -17.78 3.24 -26.08
C ASP A 240 -17.21 1.92 -26.65
N ASP A 241 -16.52 1.14 -25.81
CA ASP A 241 -16.02 -0.18 -26.21
C ASP A 241 -17.19 -1.17 -26.39
N ALA A 242 -18.21 -1.08 -25.53
CA ALA A 242 -19.42 -1.89 -25.68
C ALA A 242 -20.12 -1.64 -27.02
N ASP A 243 -20.26 -0.38 -27.41
CA ASP A 243 -20.85 0.00 -28.70
C ASP A 243 -20.04 -0.57 -29.88
N ARG A 244 -18.70 -0.51 -29.79
CA ARG A 244 -17.82 -1.12 -30.80
C ARG A 244 -17.99 -2.63 -30.90
N VAL A 245 -18.11 -3.34 -29.76
CA VAL A 245 -18.35 -4.79 -29.74
C VAL A 245 -19.71 -5.12 -30.37
N TRP A 246 -20.74 -4.32 -30.11
CA TRP A 246 -22.03 -4.49 -30.78
C TRP A 246 -21.95 -4.25 -32.29
N THR A 247 -21.32 -3.15 -32.72
CA THR A 247 -21.13 -2.84 -34.14
C THR A 247 -20.36 -3.96 -34.84
N TYR A 248 -19.27 -4.43 -34.24
CA TYR A 248 -18.49 -5.56 -34.75
C TYR A 248 -19.37 -6.80 -35.01
N GLY A 249 -20.20 -7.19 -34.04
CA GLY A 249 -21.09 -8.33 -34.20
C GLY A 249 -22.21 -8.13 -35.22
N LEU A 250 -22.79 -6.94 -35.28
CA LEU A 250 -23.91 -6.62 -36.18
C LEU A 250 -23.48 -6.52 -37.65
N GLU A 251 -22.25 -6.06 -37.89
CA GLU A 251 -21.64 -5.85 -39.20
C GLU A 251 -20.64 -6.95 -39.60
N HIS A 252 -20.63 -8.07 -38.85
CA HIS A 252 -19.70 -9.18 -39.08
C HIS A 252 -19.90 -9.84 -40.46
N GLU A 253 -18.79 -10.24 -41.11
CA GLU A 253 -18.83 -10.85 -42.46
C GLU A 253 -19.57 -12.20 -42.50
N ASP A 254 -19.51 -12.96 -41.41
CA ASP A 254 -20.35 -14.15 -41.21
C ASP A 254 -21.80 -13.75 -40.89
N GLU A 255 -22.66 -13.88 -41.89
CA GLU A 255 -24.10 -13.57 -41.79
C GLU A 255 -24.83 -14.40 -40.74
N THR A 256 -24.35 -15.61 -40.42
CA THR A 256 -24.95 -16.45 -39.37
C THR A 256 -24.69 -15.82 -38.01
N LEU A 257 -23.44 -15.41 -37.76
CA LEU A 257 -23.06 -14.71 -36.53
C LEU A 257 -23.82 -13.39 -36.42
N ALA A 258 -23.84 -12.59 -37.48
CA ALA A 258 -24.54 -11.31 -37.48
C ALA A 258 -26.05 -11.45 -37.23
N ALA A 259 -26.69 -12.50 -37.78
CA ALA A 259 -28.09 -12.80 -37.50
C ALA A 259 -28.35 -13.14 -36.02
N GLU A 260 -27.49 -13.97 -35.41
CA GLU A 260 -27.56 -14.31 -33.99
C GLU A 260 -27.35 -13.08 -33.09
N VAL A 261 -26.39 -12.21 -33.43
CA VAL A 261 -26.13 -10.96 -32.70
C VAL A 261 -27.34 -10.03 -32.79
N ARG A 262 -27.95 -9.86 -33.98
CA ARG A 262 -29.16 -9.02 -34.15
C ARG A 262 -30.31 -9.48 -33.26
N LEU A 263 -30.53 -10.80 -33.15
CA LEU A 263 -31.56 -11.37 -32.27
C LEU A 263 -31.31 -11.02 -30.80
N ARG A 264 -30.04 -11.04 -30.35
CA ARG A 264 -29.66 -10.74 -28.96
C ARG A 264 -29.73 -9.26 -28.66
N TYR A 265 -29.24 -8.41 -29.56
CA TYR A 265 -29.27 -6.95 -29.42
C TYR A 265 -30.70 -6.43 -29.21
N GLN A 266 -31.68 -6.99 -29.91
CA GLN A 266 -33.09 -6.57 -29.83
C GLN A 266 -33.84 -7.05 -28.58
N ARG A 267 -33.25 -7.91 -27.73
CA ARG A 267 -33.96 -8.44 -26.55
C ARG A 267 -34.13 -7.43 -25.42
N ASP A 268 -33.30 -6.41 -25.39
CA ASP A 268 -33.28 -5.39 -24.31
C ASP A 268 -33.27 -3.94 -24.85
N ALA A 269 -33.56 -3.74 -26.15
CA ALA A 269 -33.76 -2.45 -26.78
C ALA A 269 -35.24 -2.02 -26.74
#